data_AF-A0A2L2YXU7-F1
#
_entry.id   AF-A0A2L2YXU7-F1
#
_cell.length_a   1.000
_cell.length_b   1.000
_cell.length_c   1.000
_cell.angle_alpha   90.00
_cell.angle_beta   90.00
_cell.angle_gamma   90.00
#
_symmetry.space_group_name_H-M   'P 1'
#
loop_
_entity.id
_entity.type
_entity.pdbx_description
1 polymer ?
#
loop_
_entity_poly.entity_id
_entity_poly.type
_entity_poly.pdbx_seq_one_letter_code
_entity_poly.pdbx_strand_id
1 'polypeptide(L)'
;MAHILGHLFTCLLIIFNECTALTHWIVTEDGRILAQMDSVFSLKRPYDVVALMQQEKRAVLIEELKQQLMIQKEEIDRREDKETNL
;
A
#
# COMPACT_ATOMS: atom_id res chain seq x y z
N MET A 1 3.59 -27.19 -24.17
CA MET A 1 4.06 -25.82 -23.86
C MET A 1 3.05 -24.75 -24.26
N ALA A 2 2.64 -24.65 -25.53
CA ALA A 2 1.67 -23.64 -25.98
C ALA A 2 0.28 -23.73 -25.31
N HIS A 3 -0.26 -24.94 -25.10
CA HIS A 3 -1.53 -25.14 -24.41
C HIS A 3 -1.48 -24.71 -22.94
N ILE A 4 -0.37 -24.99 -22.25
CA ILE A 4 -0.18 -24.60 -20.84
C ILE A 4 -0.14 -23.08 -20.72
N LEU A 5 0.58 -22.42 -21.64
CA LEU A 5 0.65 -20.96 -21.69
C LEU A 5 -0.73 -20.32 -21.98
N GLY A 6 -1.50 -20.93 -22.88
CA GLY A 6 -2.88 -20.52 -23.18
C GLY A 6 -3.80 -20.64 -21.97
N HIS A 7 -3.73 -21.76 -21.24
CA HIS A 7 -4.49 -21.95 -20.01
C HIS A 7 -4.10 -20.94 -18.92
N LEU A 8 -2.80 -20.66 -18.78
CA LEU A 8 -2.28 -19.70 -17.80
C LEU A 8 -2.73 -18.27 -18.14
N PHE A 9 -2.74 -17.91 -19.42
CA PHE A 9 -3.28 -16.64 -19.90
C PHE A 9 -4.79 -16.51 -19.67
N THR A 10 -5.58 -17.56 -19.93
CA THR A 10 -7.01 -17.54 -19.63
C THR A 10 -7.29 -17.43 -18.13
N CYS A 11 -6.52 -18.11 -17.27
CA CYS A 11 -6.65 -17.96 -15.82
C CYS A 11 -6.31 -16.53 -15.37
N LEU A 12 -5.27 -15.94 -15.94
CA LEU A 12 -4.88 -14.56 -15.66
C LEU A 12 -6.00 -13.58 -16.02
N LEU A 13 -6.61 -13.72 -17.20
CA LEU A 13 -7.72 -12.88 -17.63
C LEU A 13 -8.95 -13.01 -16.71
N ILE A 14 -9.26 -14.21 -16.24
CA ILE A 14 -10.37 -14.44 -15.30
C ILE A 14 -10.10 -13.73 -13.97
N ILE A 15 -8.87 -13.83 -13.44
CA ILE A 15 -8.48 -13.15 -12.19
C ILE A 15 -8.55 -11.63 -12.33
N PHE A 16 -8.12 -11.07 -13.47
CA PHE A 16 -8.20 -9.62 -13.70
C PHE A 16 -9.62 -9.11 -14.00
N ASN A 17 -10.55 -9.96 -14.43
CA ASN A 17 -11.94 -9.55 -14.70
C ASN A 17 -12.72 -9.27 -13.40
N GLU A 18 -12.28 -9.84 -12.27
CA GLU A 18 -12.82 -9.60 -10.93
C GLU A 18 -12.22 -8.34 -10.27
N CYS A 19 -11.48 -7.51 -11.01
CA CYS A 19 -11.02 -6.20 -10.53
C CYS A 19 -12.20 -5.21 -10.51
N THR A 20 -13.20 -5.49 -9.68
CA THR A 20 -14.23 -4.53 -9.31
C THR A 20 -13.53 -3.41 -8.56
N ALA A 21 -13.38 -2.25 -9.19
CA ALA A 21 -12.98 -1.05 -8.48
C ALA A 21 -14.00 -0.81 -7.36
N LEU A 22 -13.59 -1.00 -6.11
CA LEU A 22 -14.49 -0.79 -4.98
C LEU A 22 -14.80 0.70 -4.88
N THR A 23 -16.00 1.10 -5.29
CA THR A 23 -16.46 2.48 -5.13
C THR A 23 -16.96 2.67 -3.71
N HIS A 24 -16.07 3.11 -2.82
CA HIS A 24 -16.42 3.42 -1.43
C HIS A 24 -17.53 4.47 -1.32
N TRP A 25 -17.63 5.39 -2.29
CA TRP A 25 -18.68 6.40 -2.39
C TRP A 25 -19.73 5.97 -3.41
N ILE A 26 -20.98 5.90 -2.96
CA ILE A 26 -22.14 5.59 -3.79
C ILE A 26 -23.07 6.80 -3.88
N VAL A 27 -23.69 6.97 -5.05
CA VAL A 27 -24.74 7.97 -5.26
C VAL A 27 -26.08 7.26 -5.09
N THR A 28 -26.91 7.74 -4.18
CA THR A 28 -28.25 7.22 -3.94
C THR A 28 -29.24 7.72 -4.99
N GLU A 29 -30.42 7.10 -5.07
CA GLU A 29 -31.49 7.48 -6.00
C GLU A 29 -31.95 8.94 -5.82
N ASP A 30 -31.86 9.48 -4.61
CA ASP A 30 -32.14 10.89 -4.29
C ASP A 30 -30.95 11.83 -4.51
N GLY A 31 -29.87 11.34 -5.13
CA GLY A 31 -28.70 12.12 -5.54
C GLY A 31 -27.72 12.44 -4.42
N ARG A 32 -27.82 11.80 -3.25
CA ARG A 32 -26.87 11.99 -2.14
C ARG A 32 -25.66 11.09 -2.32
N ILE A 33 -24.51 11.58 -1.87
CA ILE A 33 -23.29 10.80 -1.79
C ILE A 33 -23.20 10.20 -0.39
N LEU A 34 -23.23 8.87 -0.30
CA LEU A 34 -23.09 8.12 0.95
C LEU A 34 -21.88 7.19 0.89
N ALA A 35 -21.31 6.92 2.06
CA ALA A 35 -20.29 5.89 2.21
C ALA A 35 -20.95 4.51 2.15
N GLN A 36 -20.30 3.57 1.47
CA GLN A 36 -20.72 2.18 1.45
C GLN A 36 -20.60 1.57 2.87
N MET A 37 -21.72 1.10 3.44
CA MET A 37 -21.82 0.67 4.83
C MET A 37 -20.96 -0.55 5.19
N ASP A 38 -20.67 -1.42 4.21
CA ASP A 38 -19.88 -2.65 4.34
C ASP A 38 -18.46 -2.51 3.78
N SER A 39 -17.99 -1.28 3.57
CA SER A 39 -16.64 -1.07 3.04
C SER A 39 -15.55 -1.30 4.09
N VAL A 40 -14.51 -2.05 3.69
CA VAL A 40 -13.32 -2.34 4.51
C VAL A 40 -12.60 -1.06 4.97
N PHE A 41 -12.72 0.05 4.23
CA PHE A 41 -12.00 1.28 4.52
C PHE A 41 -12.60 2.11 5.66
N SER A 42 -13.85 1.84 6.09
CA SER A 42 -14.54 2.54 7.20
C SER A 42 -14.42 4.08 7.16
N LEU A 43 -14.40 4.67 5.95
CA LEU A 43 -14.28 6.12 5.78
C LEU A 43 -15.65 6.77 5.95
N LYS A 44 -15.72 7.85 6.74
CA LYS A 44 -17.00 8.52 7.03
C LYS A 44 -17.27 9.68 6.09
N ARG A 45 -16.21 10.32 5.58
CA ARG A 45 -16.29 11.56 4.79
C ARG A 45 -15.34 11.48 3.59
N PRO A 46 -15.67 12.08 2.43
CA PRO A 46 -14.88 11.93 1.21
C PRO A 46 -13.40 12.29 1.35
N TYR A 47 -13.10 13.30 2.17
CA TYR A 47 -11.72 13.76 2.42
C TYR A 47 -10.93 12.85 3.38
N ASP A 48 -11.55 11.88 4.06
CA ASP A 48 -10.84 10.90 4.88
C ASP A 48 -9.97 9.97 4.00
N VAL A 49 -10.30 9.80 2.70
CA VAL A 49 -9.44 9.10 1.71
C VAL A 49 -8.08 9.80 1.59
N VAL A 50 -8.07 11.13 1.52
CA VAL A 50 -6.83 11.91 1.38
C VAL A 50 -5.97 11.74 2.62
N ALA A 51 -6.59 11.73 3.80
CA ALA A 51 -5.89 11.47 5.05
C ALA A 51 -5.28 10.06 5.08
N LEU A 52 -6.01 9.04 4.62
CA LEU A 52 -5.51 7.67 4.51
C LEU A 52 -4.29 7.58 3.57
N MET A 53 -4.37 8.20 2.37
CA MET A 53 -3.24 8.24 1.43
C MET A 53 -2.01 8.95 2.02
N GLN A 54 -2.23 10.00 2.81
CA GLN A 54 -1.13 10.66 3.51
C GLN A 54 -0.52 9.79 4.61
N GLN A 55 -1.35 9.01 5.32
CA GLN A 55 -0.86 8.06 6.33
C GLN A 55 0.00 6.99 5.69
N GLU A 56 -0.43 6.42 4.56
CA GLU A 56 0.36 5.44 3.80
C GLU A 56 1.73 6.00 3.39
N LYS A 57 1.76 7.21 2.83
CA LYS A 57 3.01 7.90 2.48
C LYS A 57 3.94 8.11 3.68
N ARG A 58 3.38 8.46 4.85
CA ARG A 58 4.17 8.62 6.09
C ARG A 58 4.73 7.29 6.57
N ALA A 59 3.97 6.19 6.47
CA ALA A 59 4.45 4.86 6.84
C ALA A 59 5.64 4.43 5.97
N VAL A 60 5.56 4.67 4.66
CA VAL A 60 6.67 4.41 3.73
C VAL A 60 7.91 5.24 4.10
N LEU A 61 7.74 6.55 4.31
CA LEU A 61 8.83 7.44 4.70
C LEU A 61 9.51 7.02 6.01
N ILE A 62 8.74 6.56 6.99
CA ILE A 62 9.27 6.09 8.27
C ILE A 62 10.14 4.84 8.08
N GLU A 63 9.71 3.90 7.23
CA GLU A 63 10.50 2.70 6.96
C GLU A 63 11.80 3.03 6.20
N GLU A 64 11.74 3.94 5.22
CA GLU A 64 12.93 4.44 4.53
C GLU A 64 13.91 5.11 5.49
N LEU A 65 13.41 5.99 6.37
CA LEU A 65 14.23 6.66 7.36
C LEU A 65 14.86 5.67 8.34
N LYS A 66 14.12 4.66 8.78
CA LYS A 66 14.63 3.59 9.64
C LYS A 66 15.78 2.83 8.97
N GLN A 67 15.66 2.50 7.69
CA GLN A 67 16.74 1.82 6.95
C GLN A 67 17.99 2.70 6.86
N GLN A 68 17.82 3.99 6.57
CA GLN A 68 18.95 4.94 6.55
C GLN A 68 19.65 5.04 7.90
N LEU A 69 18.88 5.11 9.00
CA LEU A 69 19.43 5.17 10.35
C LEU A 69 20.18 3.89 10.73
N MET A 70 19.69 2.72 10.33
CA MET A 70 20.40 1.46 10.56
C MET A 70 21.74 1.42 9.83
N ILE A 71 21.78 1.85 8.56
CA ILE A 71 23.03 1.93 7.79
C ILE A 71 24.01 2.90 8.46
N GLN A 72 23.53 4.07 8.90
CA GLN A 72 24.37 5.04 9.59
C GLN A 72 24.93 4.49 10.90
N LYS A 73 24.10 3.76 11.66
CA LYS A 73 24.53 3.09 12.89
C LYS A 73 25.64 2.09 12.61
N GLU A 74 25.48 1.22 11.62
CA GLU A 74 26.50 0.22 11.26
C GLU A 74 27.83 0.86 10.86
N GLU A 75 27.78 2.00 10.15
CA GLU A 75 28.98 2.75 9.79
C GLU A 75 29.66 3.37 11.01
N ILE A 76 28.89 3.89 11.97
CA ILE A 76 29.43 4.43 13.24
C ILE A 76 30.09 3.31 14.05
N ASP A 77 29.37 2.21 14.27
CA ASP A 77 29.85 1.05 15.04
C ASP A 77 31.19 0.53 14.43
N ARG A 78 31.26 0.43 13.09
CA ARG A 78 32.47 -0.01 12.38
C ARG A 78 33.65 0.95 12.50
N ARG A 79 33.40 2.26 12.56
CA ARG A 79 34.45 3.27 12.79
C ARG A 79 34.95 3.21 14.22
N GLU A 80 34.06 3.06 15.18
CA GLU A 80 34.39 2.95 16.60
C GLU A 80 35.27 1.71 16.85
N ASP A 81 34.91 0.54 16.28
CA ASP A 81 35.74 -0.68 16.36
C ASP A 81 37.17 -0.46 15.83
N LYS A 82 37.31 0.31 14.73
CA LYS A 82 38.60 0.61 14.11
C LYS A 82 39.43 1.60 14.91
N GLU A 83 38.79 2.58 15.55
CA GLU A 83 39.48 3.61 16.35
C GLU A 83 39.92 3.05 17.71
N THR A 84 39.16 2.12 18.29
CA THR A 84 39.44 1.60 19.63
C THR A 84 40.51 0.48 19.67
N ASN A 85 40.95 -0.06 18.51
CA ASN A 85 41.96 -1.14 18.39
C ASN A 85 41.87 -2.22 19.51
N LEU A 86 40.71 -2.89 19.59
CA LEU A 86 40.66 -4.26 20.12
C LEU A 86 41.01 -5.25 19.01
#